data_AF-A0A844CWH9-F1
#
_entry.id   AF-A0A844CWH9-F1
#
_cell.length_a   1.000
_cell.length_b   1.000
_cell.length_c   1.000
_cell.angle_alpha   90.00
_cell.angle_beta   90.00
_cell.angle_gamma   90.00
#
_symmetry.space_group_name_H-M   'P 1'
#
loop_
_entity.id
_entity.type
_entity.pdbx_description
1 polymer ?
#
loop_
_entity_poly.entity_id
_entity_poly.type
_entity_poly.pdbx_seq_one_letter_code
_entity_poly.pdbx_strand_id
1 'polypeptide(L)'
;MLRSILRITLLALVAVLPRPLTAQSAEAIDFHKRFEKRCFSCHGHSGPFMREHLTIDASGTLVTGTGQPLETFLLRHAGGLDATESPLFLSVFRKQVETGGLFREKCIVCHDRAYEMARLDLILRDGQVTGRYSNRNIGEFLLTHGRLTPAEAERMTDVFFALLHGRR
;
A
#
# COMPACT_ATOMS: atom_id res chain seq x y z
N MET A 1 6.02 -21.34 81.40
CA MET A 1 6.61 -21.12 80.06
C MET A 1 5.47 -20.91 79.07
N LEU A 2 5.12 -19.65 78.78
CA LEU A 2 3.99 -19.26 77.93
C LEU A 2 4.57 -18.79 76.58
N ARG A 3 4.34 -19.53 75.49
CA ARG A 3 4.83 -19.18 74.15
C ARG A 3 3.72 -18.48 73.35
N SER A 4 3.90 -17.19 73.16
CA SER A 4 3.24 -16.33 72.18
C SER A 4 3.48 -16.84 70.76
N ILE A 5 2.44 -16.94 69.92
CA ILE A 5 2.60 -16.81 68.46
C ILE A 5 1.42 -15.98 67.92
N LEU A 6 1.74 -14.72 67.66
CA LEU A 6 0.96 -13.72 66.94
C LEU A 6 0.79 -14.19 65.48
N ARG A 7 -0.43 -14.47 65.05
CA ARG A 7 -0.73 -14.74 63.63
C ARG A 7 -1.02 -13.42 62.93
N ILE A 8 -0.03 -12.91 62.19
CA ILE A 8 -0.17 -11.76 61.29
C ILE A 8 -0.89 -12.25 60.04
N THR A 9 -2.13 -11.80 59.83
CA THR A 9 -2.92 -12.05 58.62
C THR A 9 -2.41 -11.11 57.51
N LEU A 10 -1.76 -11.68 56.49
CA LEU A 10 -1.27 -10.94 55.32
C LEU A 10 -2.46 -10.62 54.39
N LEU A 11 -2.81 -9.35 54.28
CA LEU A 11 -3.83 -8.82 53.37
C LEU A 11 -3.28 -8.82 51.94
N ALA A 12 -3.79 -9.70 51.07
CA ALA A 12 -3.40 -9.77 49.66
C ALA A 12 -4.04 -8.61 48.87
N LEU A 13 -3.24 -7.59 48.57
CA LEU A 13 -3.61 -6.49 47.68
C LEU A 13 -3.57 -7.00 46.23
N VAL A 14 -4.74 -7.27 45.64
CA VAL A 14 -4.88 -7.62 44.22
C VAL A 14 -4.60 -6.36 43.39
N ALA A 15 -3.40 -6.26 42.83
CA ALA A 15 -3.05 -5.22 41.87
C ALA A 15 -3.84 -5.43 40.56
N VAL A 16 -4.82 -4.56 40.31
CA VAL A 16 -5.50 -4.46 39.01
C VAL A 16 -4.49 -3.87 38.01
N LEU A 17 -3.77 -4.74 37.32
CA LEU A 17 -2.88 -4.32 36.23
C LEU A 17 -3.73 -3.88 35.03
N PRO A 18 -3.49 -2.69 34.44
CA PRO A 18 -4.18 -2.27 33.22
C PRO A 18 -3.81 -3.22 32.09
N ARG A 19 -4.82 -3.88 31.52
CA ARG A 19 -4.69 -4.72 30.33
C ARG A 19 -4.22 -3.82 29.18
N PRO A 20 -3.07 -4.08 28.54
CA PRO A 20 -2.71 -3.36 27.33
C PRO A 20 -3.77 -3.66 26.28
N LEU A 21 -4.41 -2.61 25.75
CA LEU A 21 -5.17 -2.70 24.51
C LEU A 21 -4.18 -3.13 23.44
N THR A 22 -4.18 -4.41 23.11
CA THR A 22 -3.59 -4.89 21.87
C THR A 22 -4.38 -4.23 20.76
N ALA A 23 -3.83 -3.16 20.18
CA ALA A 23 -4.30 -2.65 18.91
C ALA A 23 -4.28 -3.82 17.94
N GLN A 24 -5.46 -4.33 17.61
CA GLN A 24 -5.63 -5.33 16.59
C GLN A 24 -5.20 -4.63 15.30
N SER A 25 -3.99 -4.93 14.83
CA SER A 25 -3.54 -4.49 13.52
C SER A 25 -4.56 -5.04 12.53
N ALA A 26 -5.38 -4.16 11.95
CA ALA A 26 -6.13 -4.53 10.77
C ALA A 26 -5.13 -5.17 9.80
N GLU A 27 -5.36 -6.45 9.47
CA GLU A 27 -4.60 -7.14 8.43
C GLU A 27 -4.63 -6.22 7.22
N ALA A 28 -3.46 -5.69 6.81
CA ALA A 28 -3.50 -4.65 5.82
C ALA A 28 -3.89 -5.29 4.48
N ILE A 29 -4.78 -4.59 3.79
CA ILE A 29 -5.53 -5.16 2.68
C ILE A 29 -4.58 -5.25 1.48
N ASP A 30 -4.38 -6.46 0.96
CA ASP A 30 -3.68 -6.66 -0.31
C ASP A 30 -4.48 -6.01 -1.44
N PHE A 31 -4.06 -4.81 -1.86
CA PHE A 31 -4.74 -4.04 -2.89
C PHE A 31 -4.90 -4.84 -4.18
N HIS A 32 -3.86 -5.56 -4.60
CA HIS A 32 -3.88 -6.27 -5.88
C HIS A 32 -4.88 -7.41 -5.85
N LYS A 33 -4.83 -8.26 -4.81
CA LYS A 33 -5.82 -9.34 -4.63
C LYS A 33 -7.23 -8.79 -4.53
N ARG A 34 -7.40 -7.65 -3.85
CA ARG A 34 -8.71 -7.04 -3.70
C ARG A 34 -9.24 -6.49 -5.01
N PHE A 35 -8.39 -5.83 -5.79
CA PHE A 35 -8.73 -5.34 -7.13
C PHE A 35 -9.05 -6.51 -8.08
N GLU A 36 -8.27 -7.57 -8.07
CA GLU A 36 -8.52 -8.77 -8.88
C GLU A 36 -9.88 -9.40 -8.57
N LYS A 37 -10.21 -9.53 -7.28
CA LYS A 37 -11.48 -10.11 -6.86
C LYS A 37 -12.69 -9.23 -7.26
N ARG A 38 -12.54 -7.91 -7.21
CA ARG A 38 -13.68 -6.97 -7.32
C ARG A 38 -13.85 -6.33 -8.68
N CYS A 39 -12.76 -6.03 -9.37
CA CYS A 39 -12.73 -5.11 -10.51
C CYS A 39 -12.24 -5.77 -11.80
N PHE A 40 -11.36 -6.77 -11.71
CA PHE A 40 -10.64 -7.31 -12.86
C PHE A 40 -11.54 -7.90 -13.94
N SER A 41 -12.61 -8.61 -13.57
CA SER A 41 -13.50 -9.25 -14.55
C SER A 41 -14.15 -8.26 -15.54
N CYS A 42 -14.34 -7.00 -15.12
CA CYS A 42 -14.95 -5.95 -15.96
C CYS A 42 -13.91 -4.96 -16.51
N HIS A 43 -12.83 -4.69 -15.77
CA HIS A 43 -11.88 -3.62 -16.10
C HIS A 43 -10.50 -4.09 -16.57
N GLY A 44 -10.21 -5.39 -16.51
CA GLY A 44 -8.87 -5.90 -16.74
C GLY A 44 -7.89 -5.43 -15.65
N HIS A 45 -6.62 -5.25 -15.99
CA HIS A 45 -5.59 -4.87 -15.00
C HIS A 45 -5.69 -3.40 -14.57
N SER A 46 -5.39 -3.16 -13.30
CA SER A 46 -5.49 -1.85 -12.64
C SER A 46 -4.70 -0.73 -13.33
N GLY A 47 -3.43 -0.99 -13.66
CA GLY A 47 -2.53 0.02 -14.22
C GLY A 47 -3.04 0.65 -15.53
N PRO A 48 -3.28 -0.14 -16.60
CA PRO A 48 -3.87 0.36 -17.84
C PRO A 48 -5.19 1.08 -17.62
N PHE A 49 -6.12 0.44 -16.88
CA PHE A 49 -7.44 1.01 -16.62
C PHE A 49 -7.37 2.42 -16.01
N MET A 50 -6.53 2.62 -14.99
CA MET A 50 -6.44 3.90 -14.29
C MET A 50 -5.91 5.01 -15.19
N ARG A 51 -4.91 4.74 -16.02
CA ARG A 51 -4.33 5.76 -16.89
C ARG A 51 -5.25 6.13 -18.06
N GLU A 52 -6.06 5.18 -18.50
CA GLU A 52 -6.95 5.38 -19.67
C GLU A 52 -8.29 6.00 -19.27
N HIS A 53 -8.74 5.82 -18.03
CA HIS A 53 -10.09 6.21 -17.62
C HIS A 53 -10.17 7.17 -16.44
N LEU A 54 -9.05 7.45 -15.76
CA LEU A 54 -9.00 8.39 -14.63
C LEU A 54 -8.06 9.54 -14.94
N THR A 55 -8.38 10.71 -14.39
CA THR A 55 -7.50 11.88 -14.44
C THR A 55 -7.56 12.63 -13.13
N ILE A 56 -6.60 13.52 -12.89
CA ILE A 56 -6.61 14.47 -11.79
C ILE A 56 -7.00 15.83 -12.36
N ASP A 57 -8.08 16.41 -11.87
CA ASP A 57 -8.55 17.72 -12.32
C ASP A 57 -7.71 18.88 -11.75
N ALA A 58 -8.02 20.10 -12.15
CA ALA A 58 -7.31 21.31 -11.71
C ALA A 58 -7.36 21.55 -10.18
N SER A 59 -8.32 20.94 -9.48
CA SER A 59 -8.42 21.02 -8.01
C SER A 59 -7.59 19.95 -7.30
N GLY A 60 -6.97 19.03 -8.06
CA GLY A 60 -6.26 17.87 -7.52
C GLY A 60 -7.20 16.69 -7.23
N THR A 61 -8.47 16.75 -7.63
CA THR A 61 -9.45 15.67 -7.41
C THR A 61 -9.27 14.57 -8.44
N LEU A 62 -9.24 13.31 -7.99
CA LEU A 62 -9.25 12.16 -8.90
C LEU A 62 -10.67 11.98 -9.44
N VAL A 63 -10.81 12.07 -10.76
CA VAL A 63 -12.11 12.04 -11.45
C VAL A 63 -12.12 10.94 -12.51
N THR A 64 -13.33 10.47 -12.82
CA THR A 64 -13.60 9.57 -13.96
C THR A 64 -13.45 10.29 -15.30
N GLY A 65 -13.43 9.54 -16.41
CA GLY A 65 -13.41 10.12 -17.76
C GLY A 65 -14.60 11.04 -18.10
N THR A 66 -15.70 10.98 -17.34
CA THR A 66 -16.83 11.91 -17.46
C THR A 66 -16.76 13.11 -16.51
N GLY A 67 -15.66 13.25 -15.75
CA GLY A 67 -15.45 14.35 -14.80
C GLY A 67 -16.09 14.14 -13.42
N GLN A 68 -16.75 13.02 -13.17
CA GLN A 68 -17.32 12.75 -11.84
C GLN A 68 -16.20 12.46 -10.81
N PRO A 69 -16.26 13.03 -9.58
CA PRO A 69 -15.36 12.65 -8.48
C PRO A 69 -15.39 11.14 -8.24
N LEU A 70 -14.20 10.53 -8.27
CA LEU A 70 -14.09 9.08 -8.25
C LEU A 70 -14.52 8.48 -6.91
N GLU A 71 -14.23 9.17 -5.80
CA GLU A 71 -14.68 8.77 -4.46
C GLU A 71 -16.20 8.59 -4.41
N THR A 72 -16.96 9.61 -4.82
CA THR A 72 -18.43 9.55 -4.90
C THR A 72 -18.93 8.48 -5.86
N PHE A 73 -18.22 8.23 -6.97
CA PHE A 73 -18.56 7.19 -7.91
C PHE A 73 -18.42 5.79 -7.30
N LEU A 74 -17.31 5.54 -6.60
CA LEU A 74 -16.98 4.25 -6.01
C LEU A 74 -17.86 3.87 -4.82
N LEU A 75 -18.57 4.81 -4.20
CA LEU A 75 -19.57 4.50 -3.15
C LEU A 75 -20.76 3.68 -3.65
N ARG A 76 -21.05 3.71 -4.96
CA ARG A 76 -22.22 3.04 -5.55
C ARG A 76 -21.89 2.07 -6.67
N HIS A 77 -20.74 2.23 -7.32
CA HIS A 77 -20.35 1.39 -8.44
C HIS A 77 -20.07 -0.06 -7.99
N ALA A 78 -20.66 -1.03 -8.69
CA ALA A 78 -20.45 -2.47 -8.45
C ALA A 78 -20.57 -2.90 -6.97
N GLY A 79 -21.60 -2.39 -6.28
CA GLY A 79 -21.86 -2.70 -4.86
C GLY A 79 -21.12 -1.82 -3.85
N GLY A 80 -20.34 -0.84 -4.31
CA GLY A 80 -19.70 0.16 -3.46
C GLY A 80 -18.39 -0.33 -2.81
N LEU A 81 -17.44 0.59 -2.63
CA LEU A 81 -16.31 0.39 -1.73
C LEU A 81 -16.70 0.87 -0.32
N ASP A 82 -16.32 0.11 0.70
CA ASP A 82 -16.54 0.49 2.08
C ASP A 82 -15.50 1.50 2.60
N ALA A 83 -15.65 1.94 3.85
CA ALA A 83 -14.76 2.91 4.49
C ALA A 83 -13.32 2.41 4.69
N THR A 84 -13.09 1.09 4.64
CA THR A 84 -11.76 0.49 4.76
C THR A 84 -11.08 0.34 3.39
N GLU A 85 -11.86 0.04 2.35
CA GLU A 85 -11.35 -0.16 0.99
C GLU A 85 -11.12 1.17 0.26
N SER A 86 -12.02 2.15 0.43
CA SER A 86 -12.00 3.40 -0.35
C SER A 86 -10.69 4.18 -0.25
N PRO A 87 -10.12 4.43 0.94
CA PRO A 87 -8.87 5.19 1.04
C PRO A 87 -7.69 4.48 0.35
N LEU A 88 -7.61 3.16 0.48
CA LEU A 88 -6.57 2.35 -0.16
C LEU A 88 -6.68 2.41 -1.69
N PHE A 89 -7.89 2.22 -2.21
CA PHE A 89 -8.13 2.26 -3.66
C PHE A 89 -7.82 3.63 -4.24
N LEU A 90 -8.35 4.71 -3.64
CA LEU A 90 -8.11 6.07 -4.11
C LEU A 90 -6.62 6.44 -4.06
N SER A 91 -5.90 6.03 -3.01
CA SER A 91 -4.46 6.25 -2.88
C SER A 91 -3.68 5.58 -4.03
N VAL A 92 -3.92 4.28 -4.27
CA VAL A 92 -3.22 3.55 -5.33
C VAL A 92 -3.60 4.08 -6.72
N PHE A 93 -4.88 4.38 -6.95
CA PHE A 93 -5.36 4.89 -8.23
C PHE A 93 -4.73 6.24 -8.56
N ARG A 94 -4.69 7.15 -7.57
CA ARG A 94 -4.00 8.43 -7.69
C ARG A 94 -2.53 8.23 -8.07
N LYS A 95 -1.80 7.35 -7.39
CA LYS A 95 -0.39 7.09 -7.71
C LYS A 95 -0.21 6.53 -9.13
N GLN A 96 -1.11 5.67 -9.59
CA GLN A 96 -1.08 5.16 -10.97
C GLN A 96 -1.29 6.26 -12.03
N VAL A 97 -2.10 7.28 -11.71
CA VAL A 97 -2.28 8.46 -12.58
C VAL A 97 -1.09 9.42 -12.48
N GLU A 98 -0.65 9.78 -11.27
CA GLU A 98 0.47 10.72 -11.02
C GLU A 98 1.78 10.26 -11.64
N THR A 99 2.00 8.96 -11.75
CA THR A 99 3.24 8.41 -12.31
C THR A 99 3.29 8.45 -13.83
N GLY A 100 2.20 8.86 -14.49
CA GLY A 100 2.13 9.03 -15.94
C GLY A 100 2.35 7.75 -16.75
N GLY A 101 2.41 6.58 -16.10
CA GLY A 101 2.80 5.35 -16.78
C GLY A 101 4.29 5.20 -17.05
N LEU A 102 5.16 5.87 -16.29
CA LEU A 102 6.62 5.81 -16.44
C LEU A 102 7.18 4.37 -16.55
N PHE A 103 6.61 3.40 -15.80
CA PHE A 103 6.99 1.98 -15.93
C PHE A 103 6.69 1.42 -17.32
N ARG A 104 5.52 1.76 -17.87
CA ARG A 104 5.13 1.37 -19.23
C ARG A 104 6.04 2.01 -20.28
N GLU A 105 6.46 3.25 -20.06
CA GLU A 105 7.30 3.95 -21.03
C GLU A 105 8.74 3.44 -21.04
N LYS A 106 9.32 3.17 -19.86
CA LYS A 106 10.76 2.91 -19.74
C LYS A 106 11.14 1.49 -19.32
N CYS A 107 10.23 0.73 -18.70
CA CYS A 107 10.57 -0.55 -18.09
C CYS A 107 9.94 -1.75 -18.81
N ILE A 108 8.76 -1.59 -19.41
CA ILE A 108 7.98 -2.71 -19.98
C ILE A 108 8.64 -3.39 -21.20
N VAL A 109 9.62 -2.73 -21.82
CA VAL A 109 10.37 -3.31 -22.94
C VAL A 109 11.25 -4.47 -22.51
N CYS A 110 11.71 -4.47 -21.25
CA CYS A 110 12.58 -5.51 -20.68
C CYS A 110 11.91 -6.29 -19.54
N HIS A 111 10.81 -5.77 -19.01
CA HIS A 111 10.10 -6.34 -17.87
C HIS A 111 8.64 -6.56 -18.20
N ASP A 112 8.01 -7.52 -17.54
CA ASP A 112 6.57 -7.71 -17.64
C ASP A 112 5.82 -6.60 -16.87
N ARG A 113 5.04 -6.92 -15.84
CA ARG A 113 4.25 -5.93 -15.10
C ARG A 113 5.03 -5.39 -13.91
N ALA A 114 4.82 -4.11 -13.59
CA ALA A 114 5.39 -3.46 -12.40
C ALA A 114 5.09 -4.23 -11.11
N TYR A 115 3.88 -4.79 -11.01
CA TYR A 115 3.48 -5.62 -9.88
C TYR A 115 4.33 -6.90 -9.76
N GLU A 116 4.54 -7.62 -10.86
CA GLU A 116 5.34 -8.86 -10.85
C GLU A 116 6.80 -8.56 -10.50
N MET A 117 7.38 -7.53 -11.11
CA MET A 117 8.72 -7.03 -10.77
C MET A 117 8.83 -6.71 -9.28
N ALA A 118 7.92 -5.89 -8.74
CA ALA A 118 7.92 -5.55 -7.33
C ALA A 118 7.77 -6.79 -6.44
N ARG A 119 6.87 -7.71 -6.80
CA ARG A 119 6.56 -8.90 -6.02
C ARG A 119 7.74 -9.87 -5.96
N LEU A 120 8.35 -10.15 -7.11
CA LEU A 120 9.33 -11.22 -7.29
C LEU A 120 10.74 -10.75 -6.94
N ASP A 121 11.10 -9.52 -7.33
CA ASP A 121 12.49 -9.07 -7.36
C ASP A 121 12.81 -7.99 -6.33
N LEU A 122 11.80 -7.35 -5.73
CA LEU A 122 11.99 -6.24 -4.79
C LEU A 122 11.51 -6.57 -3.37
N ILE A 123 12.03 -5.85 -2.39
CA ILE A 123 11.64 -5.95 -0.99
C ILE A 123 11.82 -4.61 -0.28
N LEU A 124 10.95 -4.33 0.71
CA LEU A 124 11.13 -3.20 1.63
C LEU A 124 12.07 -3.59 2.78
N ARG A 125 13.21 -2.90 2.89
CA ARG A 125 14.16 -3.00 4.00
C ARG A 125 14.41 -1.61 4.54
N ASP A 126 14.20 -1.40 5.84
CA ASP A 126 14.44 -0.11 6.52
C ASP A 126 13.76 1.08 5.83
N GLY A 127 12.52 0.86 5.36
CA GLY A 127 11.72 1.87 4.65
C GLY A 127 12.12 2.11 3.19
N GLN A 128 13.14 1.43 2.68
CA GLN A 128 13.65 1.60 1.31
C GLN A 128 13.30 0.42 0.42
N VAL A 129 13.06 0.69 -0.86
CA VAL A 129 12.91 -0.34 -1.89
C VAL A 129 14.29 -0.85 -2.28
N THR A 130 14.52 -2.13 -2.05
CA THR A 130 15.80 -2.80 -2.32
C THR A 130 15.59 -4.01 -3.21
N GLY A 131 16.63 -4.37 -3.98
CA GLY A 131 16.65 -5.63 -4.72
C GLY A 131 16.68 -6.81 -3.75
N ARG A 132 15.72 -7.72 -3.87
CA ARG A 132 15.53 -8.87 -2.98
C ARG A 132 16.79 -9.72 -2.87
N TYR A 133 17.39 -10.03 -4.02
CA TYR A 133 18.55 -10.92 -4.13
C TYR A 133 19.88 -10.18 -4.25
N SER A 134 19.86 -8.94 -4.74
CA SER A 134 21.08 -8.15 -4.98
C SER A 134 21.43 -7.19 -3.85
N ASN A 135 20.48 -6.90 -2.95
CA ASN A 135 20.58 -5.88 -1.91
C ASN A 135 20.88 -4.45 -2.43
N ARG A 136 20.71 -4.19 -3.72
CA ARG A 136 20.92 -2.86 -4.30
C ARG A 136 19.81 -1.90 -3.87
N ASN A 137 20.17 -0.66 -3.59
CA ASN A 137 19.21 0.44 -3.50
C ASN A 137 18.59 0.65 -4.88
N ILE A 138 17.26 0.52 -5.00
CA ILE A 138 16.59 0.58 -6.30
C ILE A 138 16.55 2.01 -6.86
N GLY A 139 16.39 3.02 -6.01
CA GLY A 139 16.41 4.42 -6.46
C GLY A 139 17.72 4.78 -7.16
N GLU A 140 18.85 4.42 -6.56
CA GLU A 140 20.18 4.64 -7.16
C GLU A 140 20.39 3.77 -8.41
N PHE A 141 19.99 2.50 -8.35
CA PHE A 141 20.17 1.57 -9.46
C PHE A 141 19.41 2.01 -10.72
N LEU A 142 18.22 2.61 -10.55
CA LEU A 142 17.39 3.08 -11.66
C LEU A 142 18.04 4.22 -12.47
N LEU A 143 18.94 5.01 -11.87
CA LEU A 143 19.66 6.08 -12.58
C LEU A 143 20.53 5.53 -13.72
N THR A 144 21.04 4.30 -13.57
CA THR A 144 21.91 3.66 -14.56
C THR A 144 21.18 2.60 -15.38
N HIS A 145 20.42 1.71 -14.72
CA HIS A 145 19.73 0.61 -15.40
C HIS A 145 18.52 1.09 -16.20
N GLY A 146 17.62 1.85 -15.56
CA GLY A 146 16.47 2.45 -16.22
C GLY A 146 16.81 3.74 -16.97
N ARG A 147 18.04 4.25 -16.82
CA ARG A 147 18.49 5.56 -17.31
C ARG A 147 17.50 6.67 -16.93
N LEU A 148 16.98 6.58 -15.71
CA LEU A 148 16.03 7.54 -15.18
C LEU A 148 16.78 8.79 -14.70
N THR A 149 16.15 9.95 -14.88
CA THR A 149 16.53 11.15 -14.14
C THR A 149 16.29 10.95 -12.63
N PRO A 150 16.92 11.74 -11.74
CA PRO A 150 16.67 11.65 -10.31
C PRO A 150 15.18 11.72 -9.93
N ALA A 151 14.45 12.66 -10.54
CA ALA A 151 13.00 12.82 -10.29
C ALA A 151 12.16 11.63 -10.80
N GLU A 152 12.56 11.02 -11.92
CA GLU A 152 11.90 9.79 -12.41
C GLU A 152 12.20 8.59 -11.52
N ALA A 153 13.43 8.46 -11.03
CA ALA A 153 13.82 7.39 -10.14
C ALA A 153 13.09 7.46 -8.79
N GLU A 154 12.92 8.66 -8.25
CA GLU A 154 12.08 8.91 -7.07
C GLU A 154 10.64 8.47 -7.32
N ARG A 155 9.98 9.00 -8.36
CA ARG A 155 8.60 8.63 -8.72
C ARG A 155 8.42 7.12 -8.94
N MET A 156 9.40 6.45 -9.55
CA MET A 156 9.32 5.01 -9.79
C MET A 156 9.55 4.21 -8.51
N THR A 157 10.42 4.69 -7.62
CA THR A 157 10.62 4.08 -6.31
C THR A 157 9.35 4.19 -5.45
N ASP A 158 8.63 5.31 -5.51
CA ASP A 158 7.34 5.48 -4.86
C ASP A 158 6.29 4.47 -5.36
N VAL A 159 6.27 4.17 -6.66
CA VAL A 159 5.39 3.13 -7.23
C VAL A 159 5.72 1.78 -6.61
N PHE A 160 7.00 1.39 -6.61
CA PHE A 160 7.40 0.11 -6.04
C PHE A 160 7.14 0.05 -4.54
N PHE A 161 7.36 1.15 -3.82
CA PHE A 161 7.01 1.25 -2.41
C PHE A 161 5.52 1.00 -2.19
N ALA A 162 4.64 1.68 -2.93
CA ALA A 162 3.20 1.49 -2.82
C ALA A 162 2.75 0.06 -3.12
N LEU A 163 3.30 -0.55 -4.19
CA LEU A 163 3.02 -1.94 -4.57
C LEU A 163 3.51 -2.96 -3.52
N LEU A 164 4.60 -2.65 -2.81
CA LEU A 164 5.13 -3.50 -1.74
C LEU A 164 4.46 -3.25 -0.38
N HIS A 165 4.03 -2.03 -0.11
CA HIS A 165 3.39 -1.63 1.15
C HIS A 165 1.96 -2.18 1.24
N GLY A 166 1.21 -2.14 0.14
CA GLY A 166 -0.11 -2.77 0.03
C GLY A 166 -0.10 -4.30 0.01
N ARG A 167 0.91 -4.95 0.61
CA ARG A 167 1.03 -6.41 0.80
C ARG A 167 1.05 -6.84 2.27
N ARG A 168 1.26 -5.90 3.19
CA ARG A 168 1.22 -6.17 4.63
C ARG A 168 -0.21 -6.06 5.10
#